data_AF-A0AA40EXN2-F1
#
_entry.id   AF-A0AA40EXN2-F1
#
_cell.length_a   1.000
_cell.length_b   1.000
_cell.length_c   1.000
_cell.angle_alpha   90.00
_cell.angle_beta   90.00
_cell.angle_gamma   90.00
#
_symmetry.space_group_name_H-M   'P 1'
#
loop_
_entity.id
_entity.type
_entity.pdbx_description
1 polymer ?
#
loop_
_entity_poly.entity_id
_entity_poly.type
_entity_poly.pdbx_seq_one_letter_code
_entity_poly.pdbx_strand_id
1 'polypeptide(L)'
;MKGYQRMVDLWNQYAEDHPGASPYDLKSLKDFVKDIAFGIDGVEDNSNPAEGTVMVYWKQFMAGWRRENDAIPKNTTLSFIKYELPEILKTEGKEIVKNKRPRRFGTQNHFLHLGRQLWGNDWVVYDKPATRVYDWADLLAIVCSSARVGEYIESTCRAGSGRGLYYRNVTFGVFLNEHGNAEFAVQLVRDAKGMTDAPDKRPEHSLYEGLGPMPLICNPMLPILAILIATKAFKDYETIEDLLDIQPSEGEMIHLQWKESVLDLPFFKSMSARGTPGKIETATAFSKRLRLLGFRAGYPRPPTIHDFRAEGLYWIDKLYTVAQRMKHAGQKDPNTYNNHYQPNNSGTDGQGSYFGLDVRSIANDLFRGLTLARNPQLLQSLPAEKQEEFQNSSEFSKIENELAALRGRRDTDSITRRRNLYAERRRLTEKEVRKYQKAQTLHPSREDRSLQCYHRCIFDRVRFLMPERDRLASTLFDTHALRSPTGLSALRDMVALCEKDAEVEFRPGLEPGKCHC
;
A
#
# COMPACT_ATOMS: atom_id res chain seq x y z
N MET A 1 -16.05 -14.84 -5.67
CA MET A 1 -17.51 -14.80 -5.94
C MET A 1 -17.98 -13.41 -6.39
N LYS A 2 -17.71 -12.32 -5.64
CA LYS A 2 -18.17 -10.95 -6.00
C LYS A 2 -17.90 -10.48 -7.45
N GLY A 3 -16.74 -10.80 -8.03
CA GLY A 3 -16.42 -10.38 -9.40
C GLY A 3 -17.24 -11.07 -10.49
N TYR A 4 -17.63 -12.33 -10.29
CA TYR A 4 -18.49 -13.05 -11.23
C TYR A 4 -19.93 -12.54 -11.15
N GLN A 5 -20.45 -12.45 -9.91
CA GLN A 5 -21.79 -11.96 -9.66
C GLN A 5 -21.98 -10.55 -10.23
N ARG A 6 -21.04 -9.64 -9.96
CA ARG A 6 -21.07 -8.28 -10.52
C ARG A 6 -21.24 -8.24 -12.03
N MET A 7 -20.55 -9.12 -12.76
CA MET A 7 -20.65 -9.13 -14.23
C MET A 7 -21.97 -9.74 -14.72
N VAL A 8 -22.54 -10.68 -13.98
CA VAL A 8 -23.88 -11.22 -14.25
C VAL A 8 -24.94 -10.16 -13.95
N ASP A 9 -24.82 -9.43 -12.84
CA ASP A 9 -25.72 -8.32 -12.49
C ASP A 9 -25.68 -7.22 -13.55
N LEU A 10 -24.48 -6.86 -14.04
CA LEU A 10 -24.32 -5.90 -15.14
C LEU A 10 -24.97 -6.40 -16.44
N TRP A 11 -24.90 -7.69 -16.74
CA TRP A 11 -25.61 -8.26 -17.88
C TRP A 11 -27.12 -8.17 -17.69
N ASN A 12 -27.63 -8.51 -16.51
CA ASN A 12 -29.07 -8.45 -16.23
C ASN A 12 -29.60 -7.03 -16.41
N GLN A 13 -28.87 -6.03 -15.91
CA GLN A 13 -29.19 -4.62 -16.14
C GLN A 13 -29.17 -4.27 -17.64
N TYR A 14 -28.14 -4.71 -18.37
CA TYR A 14 -28.08 -4.51 -19.82
C TYR A 14 -29.28 -5.15 -20.55
N ALA A 15 -29.72 -6.34 -20.13
CA ALA A 15 -30.86 -7.05 -20.71
C ALA A 15 -32.22 -6.40 -20.39
N GLU A 16 -32.35 -5.72 -19.24
CA GLU A 16 -33.51 -4.88 -18.92
C GLU A 16 -33.61 -3.69 -19.91
N ASP A 17 -32.48 -3.08 -20.24
CA ASP A 17 -32.40 -1.95 -21.18
C ASP A 17 -32.52 -2.38 -22.66
N HIS A 18 -32.28 -3.66 -22.96
CA HIS A 18 -32.28 -4.22 -24.32
C HIS A 18 -33.20 -5.46 -24.43
N PRO A 19 -34.52 -5.28 -24.56
CA PRO A 19 -35.47 -6.38 -24.63
C PRO A 19 -35.14 -7.38 -25.75
N GLY A 20 -35.05 -8.66 -25.38
CA GLY A 20 -34.70 -9.76 -26.31
C GLY A 20 -33.20 -10.02 -26.45
N ALA A 21 -32.34 -9.27 -25.74
CA ALA A 21 -30.92 -9.56 -25.68
C ALA A 21 -30.65 -10.96 -25.09
N SER A 22 -29.73 -11.70 -25.71
CA SER A 22 -29.36 -13.04 -25.28
C SER A 22 -27.85 -13.20 -25.23
N PRO A 23 -27.27 -13.80 -24.16
CA PRO A 23 -25.85 -14.14 -24.14
C PRO A 23 -25.47 -15.22 -25.16
N TYR A 24 -26.44 -15.86 -25.80
CA TYR A 24 -26.22 -16.83 -26.87
C TYR A 24 -26.31 -16.20 -28.27
N ASP A 25 -26.76 -14.94 -28.35
CA ASP A 25 -26.74 -14.13 -29.56
C ASP A 25 -25.44 -13.31 -29.64
N LEU A 26 -24.74 -13.44 -30.76
CA LEU A 26 -23.46 -12.76 -30.96
C LEU A 26 -23.60 -11.24 -30.97
N LYS A 27 -24.70 -10.72 -31.53
CA LYS A 27 -24.90 -9.27 -31.62
C LYS A 27 -25.04 -8.67 -30.23
N SER A 28 -25.89 -9.27 -29.39
CA SER A 28 -26.09 -8.88 -27.99
C SER A 28 -24.80 -8.96 -27.16
N LEU A 29 -24.01 -10.03 -27.35
CA LEU A 29 -22.72 -10.16 -26.66
C LEU A 29 -21.70 -9.09 -27.04
N LYS A 30 -21.60 -8.77 -28.34
CA LYS A 30 -20.68 -7.74 -28.84
C LYS A 30 -21.04 -6.37 -28.26
N ASP A 31 -22.32 -6.06 -28.23
CA ASP A 31 -22.83 -4.79 -27.73
C ASP A 31 -22.64 -4.66 -26.21
N PHE A 32 -22.92 -5.70 -25.43
CA PHE A 32 -22.59 -5.72 -24.00
C PHE A 32 -21.09 -5.54 -23.72
N VAL A 33 -20.22 -6.20 -24.49
CA VAL A 33 -18.76 -6.04 -24.34
C VAL A 33 -18.31 -4.63 -24.74
N LYS A 34 -18.96 -4.02 -25.73
CA LYS A 34 -18.77 -2.62 -26.09
C LYS A 34 -19.10 -1.72 -24.90
N ASP A 35 -20.27 -1.88 -24.29
CA ASP A 35 -20.68 -1.08 -23.11
C ASP A 35 -19.73 -1.24 -21.93
N ILE A 36 -19.27 -2.46 -21.67
CA ILE A 36 -18.21 -2.71 -20.68
C ILE A 36 -16.96 -1.90 -21.00
N ALA A 37 -16.49 -1.92 -22.25
CA ALA A 37 -15.30 -1.20 -22.65
C ALA A 37 -15.48 0.31 -22.51
N PHE A 38 -16.66 0.86 -22.84
CA PHE A 38 -16.96 2.27 -22.63
C PHE A 38 -17.06 2.65 -21.15
N GLY A 39 -17.55 1.75 -20.30
CA GLY A 39 -17.65 1.95 -18.86
C GLY A 39 -16.35 1.78 -18.08
N ILE A 40 -15.27 1.27 -18.71
CA ILE A 40 -13.96 1.18 -18.08
C ILE A 40 -13.25 2.54 -18.16
N ASP A 41 -13.07 3.16 -17.00
CA ASP A 41 -12.15 4.27 -16.83
C ASP A 41 -10.71 3.75 -16.73
N GLY A 42 -9.87 4.19 -17.67
CA GLY A 42 -8.42 3.99 -17.58
C GLY A 42 -7.83 4.65 -16.34
N VAL A 43 -6.61 4.21 -15.98
CA VAL A 43 -5.86 4.75 -14.83
C VAL A 43 -4.52 5.33 -15.27
N GLU A 44 -4.00 6.29 -14.50
CA GLU A 44 -2.68 6.90 -14.68
C GLU A 44 -2.43 7.51 -16.08
N ASP A 45 -2.90 8.73 -16.26
CA ASP A 45 -2.65 9.60 -17.43
C ASP A 45 -3.29 9.13 -18.75
N ASN A 46 -3.90 7.94 -18.76
CA ASN A 46 -4.71 7.45 -19.86
C ASN A 46 -6.10 7.04 -19.36
N SER A 47 -7.14 7.72 -19.83
CA SER A 47 -8.54 7.42 -19.51
C SER A 47 -9.13 6.28 -20.34
N ASN A 48 -8.39 5.78 -21.33
CA ASN A 48 -8.85 4.73 -22.22
C ASN A 48 -8.82 3.34 -21.57
N PRO A 49 -9.75 2.44 -21.95
CA PRO A 49 -9.79 1.09 -21.45
C PRO A 49 -8.60 0.26 -21.93
N ALA A 50 -8.06 -0.58 -21.04
CA ALA A 50 -7.04 -1.55 -21.40
C ALA A 50 -7.67 -2.85 -21.93
N GLU A 51 -7.14 -3.38 -23.03
CA GLU A 51 -7.61 -4.63 -23.66
C GLU A 51 -7.62 -5.78 -22.63
N GLY A 52 -6.57 -5.86 -21.81
CA GLY A 52 -6.46 -6.87 -20.76
C GLY A 52 -7.58 -6.77 -19.70
N THR A 53 -8.05 -5.57 -19.38
CA THR A 53 -9.14 -5.37 -18.41
C THR A 53 -10.48 -5.79 -19.00
N VAL A 54 -10.77 -5.38 -20.24
CA VAL A 54 -11.96 -5.82 -20.99
C VAL A 54 -12.00 -7.36 -21.03
N MET A 55 -10.86 -7.98 -21.37
CA MET A 55 -10.71 -9.43 -21.38
C MET A 55 -10.95 -10.10 -20.03
N VAL A 56 -10.56 -9.47 -18.91
CA VAL A 56 -10.82 -10.00 -17.57
C VAL A 56 -12.31 -9.95 -17.25
N TYR A 57 -12.99 -8.84 -17.56
CA TYR A 57 -14.43 -8.70 -17.33
C TYR A 57 -15.23 -9.68 -18.19
N TRP A 58 -14.86 -9.83 -19.47
CA TRP A 58 -15.41 -10.84 -20.36
C TRP A 58 -15.27 -12.26 -19.78
N LYS A 59 -14.06 -12.65 -19.34
CA LYS A 59 -13.84 -13.96 -18.72
C LYS A 59 -14.62 -14.15 -17.42
N GLN A 60 -14.79 -13.09 -16.63
CA GLN A 60 -15.58 -13.13 -15.40
C GLN A 60 -17.07 -13.32 -15.70
N PHE A 61 -17.61 -12.61 -16.69
CA PHE A 61 -18.99 -12.79 -17.15
C PHE A 61 -19.22 -14.24 -17.60
N MET A 62 -18.42 -14.73 -18.55
CA MET A 62 -18.51 -16.10 -19.08
C MET A 62 -18.48 -17.17 -17.98
N ALA A 63 -17.55 -17.00 -17.02
CA ALA A 63 -17.40 -17.93 -15.90
C ALA A 63 -18.50 -17.80 -14.84
N GLY A 64 -19.09 -16.61 -14.69
CA GLY A 64 -20.25 -16.36 -13.83
C GLY A 64 -21.49 -17.00 -14.43
N TRP A 65 -21.79 -16.66 -15.69
CA TRP A 65 -22.96 -17.16 -16.43
C TRP A 65 -23.03 -18.69 -16.43
N ARG A 66 -21.91 -19.37 -16.73
CA ARG A 66 -21.81 -20.83 -16.77
C ARG A 66 -22.17 -21.53 -15.44
N ARG A 67 -22.16 -20.83 -14.31
CA ARG A 67 -22.51 -21.45 -13.01
C ARG A 67 -24.00 -21.72 -12.87
N GLU A 68 -24.81 -20.96 -13.60
CA GLU A 68 -26.27 -20.97 -13.48
C GLU A 68 -26.96 -21.29 -14.81
N ASN A 69 -26.21 -21.28 -15.93
CA ASN A 69 -26.73 -21.45 -17.28
C ASN A 69 -25.76 -22.25 -18.17
N ASP A 70 -26.22 -22.60 -19.37
CA ASP A 70 -25.39 -23.26 -20.38
C ASP A 70 -24.22 -22.39 -20.83
N ALA A 71 -23.11 -23.04 -21.20
CA ALA A 71 -21.89 -22.36 -21.59
C ALA A 71 -22.07 -21.57 -22.90
N ILE A 72 -21.74 -20.28 -22.86
CA ILE A 72 -21.69 -19.41 -24.04
C ILE A 72 -20.57 -19.90 -25.00
N PRO A 73 -20.79 -19.95 -26.32
CA PRO A 73 -19.78 -20.35 -27.31
C PRO A 73 -18.50 -19.49 -27.27
N LYS A 74 -17.32 -20.13 -27.29
CA LYS A 74 -16.04 -19.48 -26.92
C LYS A 74 -15.33 -18.67 -28.01
N ASN A 75 -15.71 -18.79 -29.28
CA ASN A 75 -14.80 -18.45 -30.38
C ASN A 75 -14.98 -17.05 -30.96
N THR A 76 -16.15 -16.43 -30.84
CA THR A 76 -16.47 -15.23 -31.65
C THR A 76 -16.26 -13.89 -30.92
N THR A 77 -16.31 -13.88 -29.59
CA THR A 77 -16.11 -12.63 -28.81
C THR A 77 -14.63 -12.26 -28.64
N LEU A 78 -13.73 -13.26 -28.69
CA LEU A 78 -12.29 -13.00 -28.60
C LEU A 78 -11.75 -12.27 -29.83
N SER A 79 -12.20 -12.66 -31.02
CA SER A 79 -11.88 -11.95 -32.26
C SER A 79 -12.46 -10.54 -32.26
N PHE A 80 -13.69 -10.38 -31.78
CA PHE A 80 -14.33 -9.07 -31.62
C PHE A 80 -13.48 -8.12 -30.76
N ILE A 81 -13.11 -8.53 -29.54
CA ILE A 81 -12.32 -7.70 -28.62
C ILE A 81 -10.98 -7.29 -29.24
N LYS A 82 -10.35 -8.20 -30.00
CA LYS A 82 -9.00 -7.98 -30.54
C LYS A 82 -8.98 -7.16 -31.83
N TYR A 83 -10.00 -7.27 -32.68
CA TYR A 83 -9.97 -6.75 -34.05
C TYR A 83 -11.09 -5.75 -34.37
N GLU A 84 -12.32 -5.97 -33.87
CA GLU A 84 -13.47 -5.11 -34.20
C GLU A 84 -13.68 -3.99 -33.17
N LEU A 85 -13.69 -4.33 -31.87
CA LEU A 85 -13.86 -3.39 -30.76
C LEU A 85 -12.86 -2.21 -30.81
N PRO A 86 -11.58 -2.38 -31.15
CA PRO A 86 -10.64 -1.26 -31.23
C PRO A 86 -11.05 -0.23 -32.29
N GLU A 87 -11.60 -0.66 -33.43
CA GLU A 87 -12.05 0.24 -34.49
C GLU A 87 -13.35 0.95 -34.11
N ILE A 88 -14.26 0.26 -33.42
CA ILE A 88 -15.49 0.87 -32.87
C ILE A 88 -15.14 1.96 -31.85
N LEU A 89 -14.27 1.66 -30.88
CA LEU A 89 -13.86 2.64 -29.88
C LEU A 89 -13.27 3.89 -30.54
N LYS A 90 -12.42 3.72 -31.58
CA LYS A 90 -11.82 4.84 -32.32
C LYS A 90 -12.87 5.75 -32.96
N THR A 91 -13.92 5.18 -33.57
CA THR A 91 -15.01 5.98 -34.18
C THR A 91 -15.76 6.83 -33.16
N GLU A 92 -15.75 6.44 -31.88
CA GLU A 92 -16.42 7.12 -30.78
C GLU A 92 -15.42 7.91 -29.89
N GLY A 93 -14.21 8.18 -30.39
CA GLY A 93 -13.22 9.01 -29.71
C GLY A 93 -12.51 8.35 -28.53
N LYS A 94 -12.59 7.03 -28.39
CA LYS A 94 -11.81 6.23 -27.43
C LYS A 94 -10.78 5.37 -28.15
N GLU A 95 -9.77 4.92 -27.43
CA GLU A 95 -8.83 3.93 -27.95
C GLU A 95 -8.76 2.72 -27.02
N ILE A 96 -8.26 1.59 -27.51
CA ILE A 96 -7.94 0.45 -26.65
C ILE A 96 -6.45 0.43 -26.35
N VAL A 97 -6.10 0.40 -25.07
CA VAL A 97 -4.70 0.33 -24.65
C VAL A 97 -4.24 -1.13 -24.70
N LYS A 98 -3.40 -1.45 -25.70
CA LYS A 98 -2.84 -2.80 -25.90
C LYS A 98 -1.58 -3.05 -25.07
N ASN A 99 -0.79 -2.01 -24.84
CA ASN A 99 0.46 -2.13 -24.12
C ASN A 99 0.19 -2.27 -22.62
N LYS A 100 0.84 -3.25 -22.00
CA LYS A 100 0.87 -3.32 -20.54
C LYS A 100 1.65 -2.13 -19.99
N ARG A 101 1.19 -1.63 -18.85
CA ARG A 101 1.94 -0.64 -18.09
C ARG A 101 3.37 -1.14 -17.82
N PRO A 102 4.41 -0.32 -18.04
CA PRO A 102 5.77 -0.66 -17.65
C PRO A 102 5.86 -1.02 -16.16
N ARG A 103 6.61 -2.07 -15.83
CA ARG A 103 6.87 -2.40 -14.43
C ARG A 103 7.74 -1.32 -13.80
N ARG A 104 7.40 -0.93 -12.57
CA ARG A 104 8.19 -0.03 -11.74
C ARG A 104 8.72 -0.78 -10.52
N PHE A 105 9.73 -0.19 -9.89
CA PHE A 105 10.54 -0.86 -8.88
C PHE A 105 10.77 0.05 -7.68
N GLY A 106 10.19 -0.32 -6.54
CA GLY A 106 10.34 0.38 -5.27
C GLY A 106 11.65 -0.02 -4.60
N THR A 107 12.74 0.68 -4.94
CA THR A 107 14.07 0.43 -4.35
C THR A 107 14.17 0.86 -2.89
N GLN A 108 15.26 0.48 -2.21
CA GLN A 108 15.56 0.91 -0.83
C GLN A 108 15.47 2.44 -0.64
N ASN A 109 15.91 3.23 -1.63
CA ASN A 109 15.78 4.69 -1.57
C ASN A 109 14.33 5.14 -1.45
N HIS A 110 13.41 4.49 -2.17
CA HIS A 110 11.98 4.78 -2.07
C HIS A 110 11.45 4.47 -0.69
N PHE A 111 11.82 3.31 -0.15
CA PHE A 111 11.45 2.89 1.19
C PHE A 111 11.92 3.91 2.24
N LEU A 112 13.19 4.33 2.18
CA LEU A 112 13.75 5.33 3.09
C LEU A 112 13.08 6.71 2.95
N HIS A 113 12.77 7.15 1.74
CA HIS A 113 12.04 8.42 1.54
C HIS A 113 10.64 8.39 2.15
N LEU A 114 9.91 7.26 2.03
CA LEU A 114 8.62 7.10 2.67
C LEU A 114 8.75 7.10 4.19
N GLY A 115 9.76 6.41 4.74
CA GLY A 115 10.03 6.39 6.18
C GLY A 115 10.35 7.79 6.71
N ARG A 116 11.25 8.53 6.04
CA ARG A 116 11.59 9.91 6.39
C ARG A 116 10.37 10.82 6.36
N GLN A 117 9.52 10.66 5.35
CA GLN A 117 8.27 11.41 5.32
C GLN A 117 7.39 11.04 6.50
N LEU A 118 7.08 9.76 6.71
CA LEU A 118 6.12 9.27 7.71
C LEU A 118 6.48 9.68 9.14
N TRP A 119 7.75 9.54 9.50
CA TRP A 119 8.23 9.76 10.86
C TRP A 119 8.67 11.19 11.10
N GLY A 120 9.45 11.77 10.18
CA GLY A 120 10.15 13.03 10.42
C GLY A 120 9.62 14.27 9.71
N ASN A 121 8.76 14.14 8.70
CA ASN A 121 8.27 15.32 7.96
C ASN A 121 6.74 15.41 7.86
N ASP A 122 6.01 14.35 8.20
CA ASP A 122 4.57 14.29 7.90
C ASP A 122 3.74 15.20 8.82
N TRP A 123 2.84 15.97 8.23
CA TRP A 123 1.83 16.76 8.94
C TRP A 123 0.51 16.00 9.14
N VAL A 124 0.41 14.77 8.63
CA VAL A 124 -0.77 13.94 8.86
C VAL A 124 -0.83 13.51 10.32
N VAL A 125 -1.97 13.82 10.93
CA VAL A 125 -2.38 13.38 12.26
C VAL A 125 -3.30 12.17 12.07
N TYR A 126 -2.91 11.02 12.62
CA TYR A 126 -3.77 9.84 12.62
C TYR A 126 -4.74 9.89 13.81
N ASP A 127 -5.93 9.29 13.64
CA ASP A 127 -6.89 9.13 14.73
C ASP A 127 -6.27 8.41 15.93
N LYS A 128 -5.43 7.38 15.67
CA LYS A 128 -4.55 6.76 16.66
C LYS A 128 -3.10 6.76 16.17
N PRO A 129 -2.11 7.18 17.00
CA PRO A 129 -0.69 7.19 16.60
C PRO A 129 -0.17 5.82 16.21
N ALA A 130 -0.70 4.76 16.84
CA ALA A 130 -0.46 3.37 16.52
C ALA A 130 -0.62 3.04 15.03
N THR A 131 -1.49 3.75 14.29
CA THR A 131 -1.64 3.57 12.84
C THR A 131 -0.29 3.67 12.13
N ARG A 132 0.59 4.57 12.57
CA ARG A 132 1.92 4.75 12.00
C ARG A 132 2.81 3.53 12.23
N VAL A 133 2.79 2.96 13.43
CA VAL A 133 3.58 1.77 13.81
C VAL A 133 3.08 0.55 13.03
N TYR A 134 1.77 0.33 13.00
CA TYR A 134 1.14 -0.78 12.26
C TYR A 134 1.37 -0.69 10.75
N ASP A 135 1.19 0.49 10.14
CA ASP A 135 1.44 0.68 8.71
C ASP A 135 2.91 0.44 8.36
N TRP A 136 3.84 0.87 9.22
CA TRP A 136 5.27 0.66 8.99
C TRP A 136 5.66 -0.82 9.16
N ALA A 137 5.12 -1.50 10.17
CA ALA A 137 5.31 -2.93 10.39
C ALA A 137 4.79 -3.76 9.20
N ASP A 138 3.58 -3.47 8.70
CA ASP A 138 3.00 -4.17 7.54
C ASP A 138 3.83 -3.89 6.27
N LEU A 139 4.26 -2.65 6.05
CA LEU A 139 5.14 -2.33 4.92
C LEU A 139 6.48 -3.09 4.98
N LEU A 140 7.13 -3.15 6.14
CA LEU A 140 8.36 -3.92 6.37
C LEU A 140 8.14 -5.41 6.11
N ALA A 141 7.09 -5.98 6.70
CA ALA A 141 6.72 -7.37 6.50
C ALA A 141 6.55 -7.67 5.00
N ILE A 142 5.83 -6.82 4.27
CA ILE A 142 5.60 -6.95 2.84
C ILE A 142 6.89 -6.81 2.03
N VAL A 143 7.71 -5.80 2.31
CA VAL A 143 8.93 -5.52 1.55
C VAL A 143 9.96 -6.65 1.74
N CYS A 144 10.20 -7.07 2.98
CA CYS A 144 11.19 -8.11 3.31
C CYS A 144 10.75 -9.50 2.84
N SER A 145 9.45 -9.79 2.83
CA SER A 145 8.92 -11.09 2.35
C SER A 145 8.48 -11.06 0.87
N SER A 146 8.64 -9.93 0.20
CA SER A 146 8.07 -9.66 -1.13
C SER A 146 6.58 -10.02 -1.22
N ALA A 147 5.79 -9.92 -0.15
CA ALA A 147 4.40 -10.37 -0.12
C ALA A 147 3.47 -9.53 -1.01
N ARG A 148 2.29 -10.07 -1.33
CA ARG A 148 1.19 -9.24 -1.83
C ARG A 148 0.48 -8.64 -0.62
N VAL A 149 0.01 -7.40 -0.75
CA VAL A 149 -0.75 -6.72 0.32
C VAL A 149 -1.85 -7.60 0.91
N GLY A 150 -2.57 -8.31 0.03
CA GLY A 150 -3.67 -9.18 0.40
C GLY A 150 -3.32 -10.50 1.08
N GLU A 151 -2.06 -10.77 1.39
CA GLU A 151 -1.62 -12.02 2.04
C GLU A 151 -1.41 -11.84 3.55
N TYR A 152 -1.20 -10.61 4.02
CA TYR A 152 -1.14 -10.26 5.44
C TYR A 152 -2.36 -9.50 5.93
N ILE A 153 -3.00 -8.71 5.06
CA ILE A 153 -4.21 -7.94 5.40
C ILE A 153 -5.35 -8.29 4.44
N GLU A 154 -6.58 -7.83 4.75
CA GLU A 154 -7.75 -8.21 3.97
C GLU A 154 -7.69 -7.66 2.55
N SER A 155 -7.63 -8.57 1.57
CA SER A 155 -7.61 -8.21 0.15
C SER A 155 -8.96 -7.70 -0.35
N THR A 156 -8.91 -6.71 -1.25
CA THR A 156 -10.08 -6.20 -1.97
C THR A 156 -10.80 -7.27 -2.79
N CYS A 157 -10.09 -8.30 -3.23
CA CYS A 157 -10.67 -9.45 -3.94
C CYS A 157 -11.51 -10.37 -3.04
N ARG A 158 -11.43 -10.20 -1.71
CA ARG A 158 -12.14 -10.99 -0.68
C ARG A 158 -12.68 -10.09 0.44
N ALA A 159 -13.14 -8.89 0.09
CA ALA A 159 -13.64 -7.91 1.06
C ALA A 159 -14.77 -8.49 1.93
N GLY A 160 -14.64 -8.35 3.25
CA GLY A 160 -15.54 -8.91 4.26
C GLY A 160 -15.29 -10.37 4.65
N SER A 161 -14.14 -10.94 4.26
CA SER A 161 -13.77 -12.31 4.62
C SER A 161 -13.02 -12.41 5.95
N GLY A 162 -12.49 -11.30 6.46
CA GLY A 162 -11.59 -11.30 7.62
C GLY A 162 -10.23 -11.94 7.36
N ARG A 163 -9.97 -12.46 6.15
CA ARG A 163 -8.75 -13.23 5.87
C ARG A 163 -7.50 -12.35 5.81
N GLY A 164 -6.44 -12.81 6.50
CA GLY A 164 -5.09 -12.28 6.46
C GLY A 164 -4.25 -12.96 7.53
N LEU A 165 -3.33 -12.23 8.15
CA LEU A 165 -2.42 -12.74 9.17
C LEU A 165 -3.02 -12.58 10.57
N TYR A 166 -3.04 -13.68 11.32
CA TYR A 166 -3.49 -13.76 12.73
C TYR A 166 -2.33 -14.25 13.60
N TYR A 167 -2.40 -14.02 14.92
CA TYR A 167 -1.36 -14.47 15.85
C TYR A 167 -1.10 -15.98 15.77
N ARG A 168 -2.15 -16.81 15.62
CA ARG A 168 -2.00 -18.27 15.39
C ARG A 168 -1.24 -18.66 14.11
N ASN A 169 -0.96 -17.71 13.22
CA ASN A 169 -0.22 -17.89 11.97
C ASN A 169 1.18 -17.27 12.02
N VAL A 170 1.62 -16.86 13.21
CA VAL A 170 2.89 -16.23 13.46
C VAL A 170 3.63 -17.03 14.52
N THR A 171 4.87 -17.40 14.22
CA THR A 171 5.79 -17.98 15.20
C THR A 171 6.78 -16.90 15.61
N PHE A 172 7.02 -16.73 16.90
CA PHE A 172 8.01 -15.79 17.41
C PHE A 172 8.98 -16.53 18.32
N GLY A 173 10.27 -16.25 18.21
CA GLY A 173 11.26 -16.94 19.00
C GLY A 173 12.54 -16.17 19.22
N VAL A 174 13.34 -16.69 20.14
CA VAL A 174 14.68 -16.20 20.47
C VAL A 174 15.67 -17.33 20.24
N PHE A 175 16.79 -17.04 19.60
CA PHE A 175 17.86 -18.00 19.34
C PHE A 175 19.23 -17.33 19.56
N LEU A 176 20.30 -18.12 19.68
CA LEU A 176 21.66 -17.57 19.65
C LEU A 176 22.12 -17.41 18.20
N ASN A 177 22.54 -16.20 17.84
CA ASN A 177 23.11 -15.94 16.52
C ASN A 177 24.58 -16.40 16.43
N GLU A 178 25.18 -16.21 15.26
CA GLU A 178 26.53 -16.64 14.91
C GLU A 178 27.63 -15.99 15.77
N HIS A 179 27.27 -14.98 16.58
CA HIS A 179 28.16 -14.30 17.52
C HIS A 179 27.87 -14.66 18.98
N GLY A 180 27.01 -15.65 19.23
CA GLY A 180 26.62 -16.08 20.58
C GLY A 180 25.71 -15.10 21.31
N ASN A 181 25.07 -14.16 20.59
CA ASN A 181 24.13 -13.20 21.18
C ASN A 181 22.68 -13.66 20.96
N ALA A 182 21.82 -13.44 21.95
CA ALA A 182 20.39 -13.68 21.80
C ALA A 182 19.78 -12.74 20.74
N GLU A 183 19.02 -13.31 19.80
CA GLU A 183 18.41 -12.60 18.68
C GLU A 183 16.94 -12.96 18.53
N PHE A 184 16.09 -11.96 18.29
CA PHE A 184 14.67 -12.18 17.99
C PHE A 184 14.44 -12.54 16.52
N ALA A 185 13.52 -13.49 16.30
CA ALA A 185 12.98 -13.81 14.99
C ALA A 185 11.47 -13.98 15.02
N VAL A 186 10.84 -13.65 13.90
CA VAL A 186 9.43 -13.92 13.64
C VAL A 186 9.28 -14.63 12.31
N GLN A 187 8.41 -15.64 12.25
CA GLN A 187 8.05 -16.33 11.03
C GLN A 187 6.58 -16.04 10.70
N LEU A 188 6.32 -15.54 9.49
CA LEU A 188 4.99 -15.17 9.03
C LEU A 188 4.49 -16.20 8.01
N VAL A 189 3.36 -16.86 8.29
CA VAL A 189 2.70 -17.76 7.34
C VAL A 189 1.76 -16.95 6.44
N ARG A 190 2.10 -16.81 5.16
CA ARG A 190 1.32 -15.98 4.21
C ARG A 190 0.04 -16.69 3.78
N ASP A 191 -1.08 -15.96 3.73
CA ASP A 191 -2.31 -16.44 3.10
C ASP A 191 -2.25 -16.34 1.57
N ALA A 192 -1.32 -17.10 0.98
CA ALA A 192 -0.89 -16.98 -0.41
C ALA A 192 -1.98 -17.30 -1.44
N LYS A 193 -1.94 -16.58 -2.56
CA LYS A 193 -2.89 -16.75 -3.68
C LYS A 193 -2.86 -18.20 -4.20
N GLY A 194 -4.03 -18.83 -4.28
CA GLY A 194 -4.18 -20.18 -4.83
C GLY A 194 -3.75 -21.30 -3.86
N MET A 195 -3.64 -20.98 -2.57
CA MET A 195 -3.30 -21.90 -1.47
C MET A 195 -4.33 -21.82 -0.34
N THR A 196 -5.59 -21.50 -0.66
CA THR A 196 -6.69 -21.53 0.32
C THR A 196 -6.87 -22.94 0.88
N ASP A 197 -6.98 -23.92 -0.02
CA ASP A 197 -7.28 -25.33 0.30
C ASP A 197 -6.01 -26.18 0.48
N ALA A 198 -4.84 -25.54 0.58
CA ALA A 198 -3.55 -26.18 0.81
C ALA A 198 -2.73 -25.33 1.79
N PRO A 199 -3.21 -25.19 3.05
CA PRO A 199 -2.55 -24.35 4.05
C PRO A 199 -1.12 -24.83 4.37
N ASP A 200 -0.87 -26.14 4.29
CA ASP A 200 0.44 -26.80 4.42
C ASP A 200 1.48 -26.35 3.38
N LYS A 201 1.02 -25.81 2.24
CA LYS A 201 1.90 -25.37 1.15
C LYS A 201 2.23 -23.89 1.20
N ARG A 202 1.62 -23.14 2.14
CA ARG A 202 1.78 -21.69 2.25
C ARG A 202 3.25 -21.34 2.49
N PRO A 203 3.77 -20.29 1.84
CA PRO A 203 5.12 -19.80 2.13
C PRO A 203 5.21 -19.22 3.53
N GLU A 204 6.27 -19.61 4.24
CA GLU A 204 6.70 -19.06 5.50
C GLU A 204 7.87 -18.12 5.26
N HIS A 205 7.84 -16.94 5.89
CA HIS A 205 8.92 -15.95 5.76
C HIS A 205 9.40 -15.53 7.13
N SER A 206 10.68 -15.77 7.38
CA SER A 206 11.34 -15.33 8.59
C SER A 206 11.84 -13.89 8.42
N LEU A 207 11.61 -13.08 9.43
CA LEU A 207 12.23 -11.77 9.64
C LEU A 207 12.95 -11.84 11.00
N TYR A 208 14.03 -11.08 11.14
CA TYR A 208 14.89 -11.18 12.31
C TYR A 208 15.46 -9.82 12.69
N GLU A 209 16.00 -9.73 13.91
CA GLU A 209 16.54 -8.50 14.50
C GLU A 209 17.77 -8.00 13.74
N GLY A 210 18.62 -8.90 13.25
CA GLY A 210 19.79 -8.61 12.44
C GLY A 210 21.09 -8.72 13.23
N LEU A 211 22.13 -9.25 12.56
CA LEU A 211 23.44 -9.54 13.17
C LEU A 211 24.24 -8.32 13.61
N GLY A 212 23.92 -7.14 13.07
CA GLY A 212 24.69 -5.94 13.34
C GLY A 212 23.86 -4.67 13.22
N PRO A 213 24.45 -3.52 13.58
CA PRO A 213 23.79 -2.24 13.49
C PRO A 213 23.28 -1.95 12.07
N MET A 214 22.05 -1.46 11.98
CA MET A 214 21.46 -0.98 10.74
C MET A 214 20.60 0.26 11.03
N PRO A 215 20.21 1.06 10.01
CA PRO A 215 19.22 2.10 10.23
C PRO A 215 17.97 1.50 10.89
N LEU A 216 17.61 1.97 12.08
CA LEU A 216 16.53 1.38 12.88
C LEU A 216 15.19 1.33 12.13
N ILE A 217 14.96 2.29 11.23
CA ILE A 217 13.81 2.36 10.32
C ILE A 217 13.67 1.13 9.40
N CYS A 218 14.78 0.44 9.12
CA CYS A 218 14.86 -0.76 8.30
C CYS A 218 14.77 -2.05 9.12
N ASN A 219 14.79 -1.99 10.46
CA ASN A 219 14.73 -3.17 11.31
C ASN A 219 13.26 -3.64 11.44
N PRO A 220 12.90 -4.83 10.92
CA PRO A 220 11.52 -5.32 10.99
C PRO A 220 11.08 -5.68 12.41
N MET A 221 12.00 -6.06 13.30
CA MET A 221 11.66 -6.43 14.68
C MET A 221 11.24 -5.24 15.50
N LEU A 222 11.79 -4.04 15.25
CA LEU A 222 11.47 -2.85 16.03
C LEU A 222 9.96 -2.54 16.12
N PRO A 223 9.22 -2.32 14.99
CA PRO A 223 7.79 -2.04 15.08
C PRO A 223 6.96 -3.31 15.39
N ILE A 224 7.46 -4.51 15.07
CA ILE A 224 6.78 -5.77 15.39
C ILE A 224 6.77 -5.99 16.91
N LEU A 225 7.91 -5.88 17.58
CA LEU A 225 8.01 -5.97 19.03
C LEU A 225 7.18 -4.89 19.71
N ALA A 226 7.20 -3.65 19.20
CA ALA A 226 6.35 -2.58 19.75
C ALA A 226 4.86 -2.96 19.77
N ILE A 227 4.38 -3.59 18.69
CA ILE A 227 2.99 -4.10 18.58
C ILE A 227 2.73 -5.24 19.57
N LEU A 228 3.66 -6.19 19.67
CA LEU A 228 3.54 -7.37 20.53
C LEU A 228 3.49 -6.98 22.02
N ILE A 229 4.38 -6.08 22.43
CA ILE A 229 4.47 -5.55 23.80
C ILE A 229 3.22 -4.75 24.15
N ALA A 230 2.83 -3.79 23.32
CA ALA A 230 1.62 -2.99 23.56
C ALA A 230 0.32 -3.84 23.58
N THR A 231 0.32 -4.98 22.87
CA THR A 231 -0.80 -5.93 22.89
C THR A 231 -0.72 -6.91 24.08
N LYS A 232 0.40 -6.94 24.82
CA LYS A 232 0.71 -7.91 25.87
C LYS A 232 0.53 -9.35 25.39
N ALA A 233 0.98 -9.62 24.16
CA ALA A 233 0.62 -10.82 23.41
C ALA A 233 1.26 -12.12 23.94
N PHE A 234 2.43 -12.02 24.57
CA PHE A 234 3.15 -13.17 25.09
C PHE A 234 2.50 -13.73 26.35
N LYS A 235 2.53 -15.06 26.48
CA LYS A 235 1.94 -15.79 27.61
C LYS A 235 2.71 -15.57 28.89
N ASP A 236 4.03 -15.76 28.83
CA ASP A 236 4.90 -15.89 30.01
C ASP A 236 5.86 -14.70 30.19
N TYR A 237 5.73 -13.65 29.36
CA TYR A 237 6.62 -12.48 29.34
C TYR A 237 5.79 -11.19 29.32
N GLU A 238 6.01 -10.30 30.29
CA GLU A 238 5.19 -9.09 30.45
C GLU A 238 5.93 -7.82 30.06
N THR A 239 7.24 -7.78 30.25
CA THR A 239 8.08 -6.58 30.04
C THR A 239 9.07 -6.76 28.89
N ILE A 240 9.65 -5.63 28.44
CA ILE A 240 10.74 -5.65 27.46
C ILE A 240 11.95 -6.36 28.07
N GLU A 241 12.23 -6.10 29.34
CA GLU A 241 13.34 -6.66 30.10
C GLU A 241 13.22 -8.19 30.18
N ASP A 242 12.03 -8.74 30.48
CA ASP A 242 11.79 -10.19 30.50
C ASP A 242 12.16 -10.85 29.15
N LEU A 243 11.84 -10.19 28.04
CA LEU A 243 12.14 -10.69 26.69
C LEU A 243 13.63 -10.60 26.37
N LEU A 244 14.31 -9.55 26.83
CA LEU A 244 15.72 -9.33 26.57
C LEU A 244 16.61 -10.28 27.37
N ASP A 245 16.16 -10.69 28.56
CA ASP A 245 16.87 -11.58 29.48
C ASP A 245 16.82 -13.06 29.07
N ILE A 246 16.03 -13.42 28.05
CA ILE A 246 15.95 -14.79 27.52
C ILE A 246 17.34 -15.25 27.05
N GLN A 247 17.81 -16.37 27.61
CA GLN A 247 19.06 -17.03 27.25
C GLN A 247 18.77 -18.36 26.54
N PRO A 248 18.72 -18.41 25.20
CA PRO A 248 18.57 -19.65 24.45
C PRO A 248 19.85 -20.50 24.48
N SER A 249 19.70 -21.82 24.37
CA SER A 249 20.82 -22.75 24.17
C SER A 249 21.40 -22.61 22.76
N GLU A 250 22.66 -23.01 22.58
CA GLU A 250 23.28 -23.07 21.25
C GLU A 250 22.54 -24.06 20.33
N GLY A 251 22.24 -23.63 19.10
CA GLY A 251 21.54 -24.44 18.11
C GLY A 251 20.03 -24.60 18.35
N GLU A 252 19.49 -24.02 19.42
CA GLU A 252 18.06 -24.10 19.76
C GLU A 252 17.36 -22.75 19.63
N MET A 253 16.07 -22.81 19.29
CA MET A 253 15.17 -21.64 19.32
C MET A 253 14.15 -21.83 20.42
N ILE A 254 14.06 -20.86 21.33
CA ILE A 254 12.98 -20.77 22.30
C ILE A 254 11.77 -20.17 21.59
N HIS A 255 10.72 -20.98 21.39
CA HIS A 255 9.44 -20.53 20.86
C HIS A 255 8.59 -19.86 21.95
N LEU A 256 8.38 -18.55 21.80
CA LEU A 256 7.57 -17.73 22.69
C LEU A 256 6.08 -17.94 22.42
N GLN A 257 5.36 -18.51 23.39
CA GLN A 257 3.94 -18.81 23.26
C GLN A 257 3.07 -17.55 23.35
N TRP A 258 2.02 -17.51 22.54
CA TRP A 258 0.98 -16.49 22.63
C TRP A 258 0.00 -16.77 23.77
N LYS A 259 -0.62 -15.72 24.31
CA LYS A 259 -1.82 -15.86 25.12
C LYS A 259 -2.97 -16.42 24.27
N GLU A 260 -3.75 -17.34 24.84
CA GLU A 260 -4.92 -17.92 24.17
C GLU A 260 -5.89 -16.82 23.68
N SER A 261 -6.04 -15.75 24.49
CA SER A 261 -6.91 -14.62 24.19
C SER A 261 -6.52 -13.81 22.94
N VAL A 262 -5.32 -13.98 22.39
CA VAL A 262 -4.86 -13.23 21.21
C VAL A 262 -4.80 -14.05 19.92
N LEU A 263 -4.91 -15.38 19.99
CA LEU A 263 -4.73 -16.28 18.83
C LEU A 263 -5.67 -15.96 17.65
N ASP A 264 -6.89 -15.52 17.96
CA ASP A 264 -7.92 -15.14 16.99
C ASP A 264 -7.97 -13.65 16.67
N LEU A 265 -7.02 -12.87 17.18
CA LEU A 265 -6.87 -11.48 16.80
C LEU A 265 -6.04 -11.35 15.51
N PRO A 266 -6.39 -10.41 14.62
CA PRO A 266 -5.55 -10.05 13.49
C PRO A 266 -4.20 -9.51 13.98
N PHE A 267 -3.11 -9.95 13.36
CA PHE A 267 -1.77 -9.45 13.66
C PHE A 267 -1.64 -7.97 13.26
N PHE A 268 -2.07 -7.65 12.03
CA PHE A 268 -2.21 -6.27 11.55
C PHE A 268 -3.66 -5.82 11.65
N LYS A 269 -3.99 -5.13 12.75
CA LYS A 269 -5.33 -4.62 13.02
C LYS A 269 -5.51 -3.19 12.51
N SER A 270 -6.73 -2.83 12.15
CA SER A 270 -7.06 -1.46 11.75
C SER A 270 -7.02 -0.54 12.97
N MET A 271 -6.09 0.43 12.96
CA MET A 271 -5.97 1.46 14.00
C MET A 271 -6.64 2.79 13.60
N SER A 272 -7.06 2.92 12.35
CA SER A 272 -7.36 4.22 11.73
C SER A 272 -8.85 4.57 11.60
N ALA A 273 -9.77 3.64 11.88
CA ALA A 273 -11.20 3.85 11.65
C ALA A 273 -12.02 3.74 12.94
N ARG A 274 -12.74 4.81 13.27
CA ARG A 274 -13.75 4.82 14.33
C ARG A 274 -14.83 3.78 14.00
N GLY A 275 -15.07 2.84 14.90
CA GLY A 275 -16.09 1.79 14.74
C GLY A 275 -15.60 0.47 14.12
N THR A 276 -14.30 0.34 13.79
CA THR A 276 -13.69 -0.96 13.46
C THR A 276 -12.45 -1.33 14.32
N PRO A 277 -12.30 -0.86 15.57
CA PRO A 277 -11.12 -1.19 16.36
C PRO A 277 -10.99 -2.70 16.53
N GLY A 278 -9.78 -3.23 16.30
CA GLY A 278 -9.50 -4.66 16.43
C GLY A 278 -9.88 -5.53 15.23
N LYS A 279 -10.54 -4.99 14.18
CA LYS A 279 -10.73 -5.71 12.92
C LYS A 279 -9.42 -5.79 12.14
N ILE A 280 -9.31 -6.78 11.26
CA ILE A 280 -8.16 -6.89 10.36
C ILE A 280 -8.05 -5.64 9.49
N GLU A 281 -6.83 -5.17 9.26
CA GLU A 281 -6.61 -4.06 8.34
C GLU A 281 -6.99 -4.48 6.91
N THR A 282 -7.34 -3.50 6.07
CA THR A 282 -7.77 -3.72 4.70
C THR A 282 -6.75 -3.18 3.71
N ALA A 283 -6.52 -3.93 2.62
CA ALA A 283 -5.65 -3.51 1.53
C ALA A 283 -6.07 -2.15 0.94
N THR A 284 -7.37 -1.84 0.93
CA THR A 284 -7.89 -0.55 0.48
C THR A 284 -7.41 0.60 1.36
N ALA A 285 -7.59 0.49 2.67
CA ALA A 285 -7.24 1.56 3.61
C ALA A 285 -5.73 1.76 3.67
N PHE A 286 -4.97 0.68 3.82
CA PHE A 286 -3.51 0.71 3.82
C PHE A 286 -2.94 1.28 2.51
N SER A 287 -3.37 0.78 1.35
CA SER A 287 -2.88 1.27 0.05
C SER A 287 -3.24 2.74 -0.18
N LYS A 288 -4.38 3.21 0.33
CA LYS A 288 -4.75 4.63 0.29
C LYS A 288 -3.81 5.47 1.13
N ARG A 289 -3.50 5.05 2.36
CA ARG A 289 -2.56 5.75 3.25
C ARG A 289 -1.14 5.77 2.65
N LEU A 290 -0.65 4.64 2.16
CA LEU A 290 0.65 4.53 1.48
C LEU A 290 0.74 5.42 0.24
N ARG A 291 -0.32 5.45 -0.59
CA ARG A 291 -0.38 6.32 -1.76
C ARG A 291 -0.32 7.80 -1.37
N LEU A 292 -1.09 8.20 -0.36
CA LEU A 292 -1.07 9.57 0.14
C LEU A 292 0.29 9.93 0.75
N LEU A 293 0.93 9.02 1.48
CA LEU A 293 2.30 9.18 1.99
C LEU A 293 3.30 9.41 0.86
N GLY A 294 3.24 8.62 -0.21
CA GLY A 294 4.13 8.78 -1.36
C GLY A 294 3.99 10.13 -2.04
N PHE A 295 2.77 10.67 -2.17
CA PHE A 295 2.59 12.03 -2.67
C PHE A 295 3.28 13.07 -1.79
N ARG A 296 3.14 12.95 -0.45
CA ARG A 296 3.80 13.85 0.50
C ARG A 296 5.32 13.70 0.50
N ALA A 297 5.83 12.50 0.21
CA ALA A 297 7.26 12.22 0.06
C ALA A 297 7.86 12.73 -1.27
N GLY A 298 7.04 13.33 -2.14
CA GLY A 298 7.48 13.93 -3.41
C GLY A 298 7.32 13.01 -4.62
N TYR A 299 6.49 11.98 -4.56
CA TYR A 299 6.26 11.10 -5.71
C TYR A 299 4.97 11.47 -6.44
N PRO A 300 5.03 12.11 -7.63
CA PRO A 300 3.84 12.38 -8.44
C PRO A 300 3.15 11.09 -8.91
N ARG A 301 3.90 9.98 -8.97
CA ARG A 301 3.37 8.63 -9.16
C ARG A 301 3.88 7.74 -8.02
N PRO A 302 3.20 7.71 -6.86
CA PRO A 302 3.65 7.02 -5.66
C PRO A 302 4.04 5.55 -5.87
N PRO A 303 5.03 5.05 -5.11
CA PRO A 303 5.30 3.62 -5.04
C PRO A 303 4.08 2.86 -4.50
N THR A 304 3.86 1.67 -5.03
CA THR A 304 2.86 0.71 -4.56
C THR A 304 3.53 -0.52 -3.99
N ILE A 305 2.76 -1.34 -3.27
CA ILE A 305 3.21 -2.66 -2.81
C ILE A 305 3.69 -3.54 -3.96
N HIS A 306 3.09 -3.44 -5.15
CA HIS A 306 3.55 -4.20 -6.31
C HIS A 306 4.91 -3.76 -6.84
N ASP A 307 5.29 -2.49 -6.65
CA ASP A 307 6.60 -1.97 -7.06
C ASP A 307 7.69 -2.44 -6.08
N PHE A 308 7.41 -2.43 -4.77
CA PHE A 308 8.32 -2.99 -3.75
C PHE A 308 8.48 -4.51 -3.91
N ARG A 309 7.38 -5.22 -4.15
CA ARG A 309 7.42 -6.66 -4.44
C ARG A 309 8.25 -6.98 -5.68
N ALA A 310 8.18 -6.17 -6.73
CA ALA A 310 8.98 -6.39 -7.93
C ALA A 310 10.47 -6.24 -7.64
N GLU A 311 10.86 -5.22 -6.87
CA GLU A 311 12.23 -5.04 -6.43
C GLU A 311 12.72 -6.20 -5.55
N GLY A 312 11.91 -6.59 -4.55
CA GLY A 312 12.27 -7.72 -3.68
C GLY A 312 12.44 -9.02 -4.45
N LEU A 313 11.56 -9.31 -5.41
CA LEU A 313 11.70 -10.50 -6.26
C LEU A 313 12.91 -10.44 -7.20
N TYR A 314 13.31 -9.26 -7.67
CA TYR A 314 14.54 -9.08 -8.44
C TYR A 314 15.77 -9.49 -7.62
N TRP A 315 15.87 -9.01 -6.38
CA TRP A 315 17.00 -9.38 -5.51
C TRP A 315 16.99 -10.85 -5.13
N ILE A 316 15.81 -11.41 -4.83
CA ILE A 316 15.71 -12.85 -4.54
C ILE A 316 16.12 -13.70 -5.75
N ASP A 317 15.75 -13.31 -6.98
CA ASP A 317 16.17 -14.00 -8.21
C ASP A 317 17.69 -13.94 -8.43
N LYS A 318 18.33 -12.81 -8.07
CA LYS A 318 19.77 -12.61 -8.22
C LYS A 318 20.60 -13.38 -7.19
N LEU A 319 20.07 -13.53 -5.98
CA LEU A 319 20.79 -14.09 -4.83
C LEU A 319 20.50 -15.57 -4.58
N TYR A 320 19.36 -16.08 -5.07
CA TYR A 320 18.88 -17.43 -4.76
C TYR A 320 18.47 -18.19 -6.02
N THR A 321 18.32 -19.50 -5.88
CA THR A 321 17.87 -20.37 -6.98
C THR A 321 16.43 -20.06 -7.40
N VAL A 322 16.07 -20.45 -8.63
CA VAL A 322 14.69 -20.35 -9.15
C VAL A 322 13.69 -21.05 -8.23
N ALA A 323 14.04 -22.21 -7.67
CA ALA A 323 13.17 -22.95 -6.76
C ALA A 323 12.90 -22.17 -5.46
N GLN A 324 13.96 -21.59 -4.86
CA GLN A 324 13.84 -20.73 -3.68
C GLN A 324 12.99 -19.49 -3.99
N ARG A 325 13.26 -18.81 -5.12
CA ARG A 325 12.45 -17.67 -5.58
C ARG A 325 10.98 -18.04 -5.75
N MET A 326 10.67 -19.19 -6.36
CA MET A 326 9.29 -19.63 -6.58
C MET A 326 8.57 -19.87 -5.25
N LYS A 327 9.24 -20.51 -4.27
CA LYS A 327 8.69 -20.72 -2.92
C LYS A 327 8.48 -19.39 -2.19
N HIS A 328 9.48 -18.50 -2.17
CA HIS A 328 9.40 -17.14 -1.60
C HIS A 328 8.25 -16.33 -2.22
N ALA A 329 8.15 -16.34 -3.55
CA ALA A 329 7.13 -15.61 -4.26
C ALA A 329 5.71 -16.22 -4.09
N GLY A 330 5.60 -17.49 -3.71
CA GLY A 330 4.35 -18.26 -3.80
C GLY A 330 3.90 -18.40 -5.26
N GLN A 331 4.83 -18.74 -6.17
CA GLN A 331 4.59 -18.93 -7.59
C GLN A 331 4.66 -20.42 -7.96
N LYS A 332 3.74 -20.86 -8.82
CA LYS A 332 3.74 -22.23 -9.36
C LYS A 332 4.46 -22.36 -10.70
N ASP A 333 4.58 -21.26 -11.43
CA ASP A 333 5.21 -21.20 -12.76
C ASP A 333 6.42 -20.25 -12.71
N PRO A 334 7.63 -20.72 -13.05
CA PRO A 334 8.84 -19.88 -13.07
C PRO A 334 8.70 -18.67 -13.99
N ASN A 335 7.95 -18.78 -15.11
CA ASN A 335 7.73 -17.71 -16.08
C ASN A 335 6.93 -16.54 -15.50
N THR A 336 6.24 -16.73 -14.37
CA THR A 336 5.52 -15.65 -13.69
C THR A 336 6.46 -14.48 -13.37
N TYR A 337 7.72 -14.75 -13.02
CA TYR A 337 8.70 -13.69 -12.77
C TYR A 337 9.14 -13.00 -14.05
N ASN A 338 9.62 -13.75 -15.04
CA ASN A 338 10.08 -13.20 -16.32
C ASN A 338 9.02 -12.31 -16.98
N ASN A 339 7.76 -12.74 -16.94
CA ASN A 339 6.66 -12.03 -17.60
C ASN A 339 6.12 -10.81 -16.83
N HIS A 340 6.37 -10.69 -15.53
CA HIS A 340 5.67 -9.71 -14.69
C HIS A 340 6.53 -8.91 -13.71
N TYR A 341 7.71 -9.40 -13.35
CA TYR A 341 8.55 -8.87 -12.28
C TYR A 341 9.99 -8.64 -12.70
N GLN A 342 10.51 -9.36 -13.70
CA GLN A 342 11.85 -9.12 -14.22
C GLN A 342 11.94 -7.72 -14.84
N PRO A 343 12.96 -6.92 -14.49
CA PRO A 343 13.17 -5.63 -15.11
C PRO A 343 13.61 -5.75 -16.57
N ASN A 344 13.23 -4.78 -17.39
CA ASN A 344 13.71 -4.68 -18.77
C ASN A 344 15.21 -4.32 -18.83
N ASN A 345 15.73 -3.61 -17.83
CA ASN A 345 17.18 -3.52 -17.65
C ASN A 345 17.64 -4.79 -16.95
N SER A 346 18.35 -5.66 -17.67
CA SER A 346 18.81 -6.97 -17.21
C SER A 346 19.76 -6.92 -16.00
N GLY A 347 20.18 -5.74 -15.54
CA GLY A 347 21.15 -5.57 -14.45
C GLY A 347 22.59 -5.91 -14.84
N THR A 348 22.82 -6.20 -16.12
CA THR A 348 24.14 -6.52 -16.67
C THR A 348 24.93 -5.25 -16.96
N ASP A 349 26.21 -5.24 -16.58
CA ASP A 349 27.12 -4.15 -16.91
C ASP A 349 27.80 -4.40 -18.26
N GLY A 350 27.10 -4.03 -19.34
CA GLY A 350 27.63 -4.21 -20.69
C GLY A 350 28.92 -3.41 -20.94
N GLN A 351 29.07 -2.23 -20.32
CA GLN A 351 30.27 -1.40 -20.46
C GLN A 351 31.45 -2.08 -19.76
N GLY A 352 31.28 -2.43 -18.49
CA GLY A 352 32.34 -3.10 -17.72
C GLY A 352 32.77 -4.40 -18.37
N SER A 353 31.81 -5.26 -18.75
CA SER A 353 32.10 -6.52 -19.43
C SER A 353 32.81 -6.35 -20.78
N TYR A 354 32.41 -5.38 -21.61
CA TYR A 354 33.02 -5.18 -22.93
C TYR A 354 34.47 -4.70 -22.85
N PHE A 355 34.78 -3.84 -21.88
CA PHE A 355 36.12 -3.27 -21.71
C PHE A 355 37.01 -4.04 -20.70
N GLY A 356 36.54 -5.18 -20.18
CA GLY A 356 37.29 -5.95 -19.18
C GLY A 356 37.49 -5.21 -17.85
N LEU A 357 36.54 -4.35 -17.48
CA LEU A 357 36.54 -3.61 -16.21
C LEU A 357 35.69 -4.35 -15.16
N ASP A 358 35.86 -3.97 -13.90
CA ASP A 358 35.01 -4.45 -12.81
C ASP A 358 33.53 -4.14 -13.06
N VAL A 359 32.68 -5.14 -12.84
CA VAL A 359 31.23 -5.03 -13.03
C VAL A 359 30.61 -4.09 -12.00
N ARG A 360 29.85 -3.10 -12.48
CA ARG A 360 29.15 -2.11 -11.66
C ARG A 360 27.63 -2.26 -11.79
N SER A 361 26.96 -2.78 -10.75
CA SER A 361 25.49 -2.87 -10.76
C SER A 361 24.80 -1.54 -10.45
N ILE A 362 25.47 -0.62 -9.76
CA ILE A 362 24.87 0.61 -9.21
C ILE A 362 24.17 1.46 -10.28
N ALA A 363 24.72 1.56 -11.49
CA ALA A 363 24.09 2.33 -12.57
C ALA A 363 22.74 1.71 -12.96
N ASN A 364 22.70 0.39 -13.15
CA ASN A 364 21.46 -0.34 -13.45
C ASN A 364 20.44 -0.24 -12.32
N ASP A 365 20.89 -0.34 -11.06
CA ASP A 365 20.03 -0.22 -9.89
C ASP A 365 19.42 1.19 -9.77
N LEU A 366 20.20 2.24 -10.07
CA LEU A 366 19.72 3.61 -10.13
C LEU A 366 18.71 3.84 -11.26
N PHE A 367 18.99 3.34 -12.47
CA PHE A 367 18.03 3.41 -13.59
C PHE A 367 16.73 2.66 -13.29
N ARG A 368 16.80 1.51 -12.60
CA ARG A 368 15.61 0.80 -12.14
C ARG A 368 14.82 1.64 -11.14
N GLY A 369 15.50 2.34 -10.23
CA GLY A 369 14.88 3.32 -9.33
C GLY A 369 14.21 4.49 -10.05
N LEU A 370 14.71 4.95 -11.20
CA LEU A 370 14.11 6.04 -11.97
C LEU A 370 12.74 5.69 -12.57
N THR A 371 12.31 4.42 -12.54
CA THR A 371 10.91 4.04 -12.86
C THR A 371 9.89 4.69 -11.92
N LEU A 372 10.35 5.19 -10.77
CA LEU A 372 9.59 5.98 -9.80
C LEU A 372 10.26 7.35 -9.58
N ALA A 373 10.08 8.25 -10.53
CA ALA A 373 10.63 9.61 -10.44
C ALA A 373 10.13 10.36 -9.18
N ARG A 374 11.06 11.00 -8.47
CA ARG A 374 10.80 11.83 -7.29
C ARG A 374 11.00 13.30 -7.64
N ASN A 375 10.04 14.12 -7.26
CA ASN A 375 10.16 15.56 -7.14
C ASN A 375 10.11 15.92 -5.65
N PRO A 376 11.26 16.13 -4.97
CA PRO A 376 11.28 16.55 -3.56
C PRO A 376 10.52 17.86 -3.32
N GLN A 377 10.34 18.65 -4.39
CA GLN A 377 9.64 19.93 -4.37
C GLN A 377 8.15 19.83 -4.74
N LEU A 378 7.59 18.62 -4.89
CA LEU A 378 6.19 18.42 -5.28
C LEU A 378 5.23 19.18 -4.34
N LEU A 379 4.47 20.12 -4.91
CA LEU A 379 3.51 20.92 -4.14
C LEU A 379 2.33 20.08 -3.68
N GLN A 380 1.84 20.34 -2.48
CA GLN A 380 0.76 19.56 -1.84
C GLN A 380 -0.59 20.30 -1.87
N SER A 381 -0.57 21.56 -2.30
CA SER A 381 -1.71 22.44 -2.52
C SER A 381 -1.46 23.27 -3.78
N LEU A 382 -2.50 23.91 -4.32
CA LEU A 382 -2.32 24.87 -5.39
C LEU A 382 -1.62 26.14 -4.87
N PRO A 383 -0.81 26.83 -5.70
CA PRO A 383 -0.42 28.21 -5.44
C PRO A 383 -1.65 29.11 -5.26
N ALA A 384 -1.52 30.22 -4.52
CA ALA A 384 -2.65 31.09 -4.17
C ALA A 384 -3.44 31.59 -5.40
N GLU A 385 -2.76 32.05 -6.44
CA GLU A 385 -3.37 32.48 -7.70
C GLU A 385 -4.20 31.34 -8.36
N LYS A 386 -3.63 30.14 -8.45
CA LYS A 386 -4.32 28.97 -9.02
C LYS A 386 -5.44 28.45 -8.13
N GLN A 387 -5.31 28.61 -6.81
CA GLN A 387 -6.35 28.32 -5.85
C GLN A 387 -7.55 29.26 -6.08
N GLU A 388 -7.31 30.55 -6.29
CA GLU A 388 -8.35 31.55 -6.56
C GLU A 388 -9.03 31.30 -7.92
N GLU A 389 -8.27 31.09 -8.99
CA GLU A 389 -8.81 30.69 -10.31
C GLU A 389 -9.72 29.46 -10.20
N PHE A 390 -9.27 28.43 -9.47
CA PHE A 390 -10.04 27.20 -9.27
C PHE A 390 -11.32 27.44 -8.46
N GLN A 391 -11.26 28.26 -7.41
CA GLN A 391 -12.43 28.62 -6.60
C GLN A 391 -13.48 29.40 -7.40
N ASN A 392 -13.04 30.24 -8.32
CA ASN A 392 -13.90 31.02 -9.23
C ASN A 392 -14.45 30.19 -10.41
N SER A 393 -14.03 28.92 -10.56
CA SER A 393 -14.57 28.06 -11.61
C SER A 393 -16.06 27.78 -11.41
N SER A 394 -16.81 27.68 -12.51
CA SER A 394 -18.26 27.48 -12.46
C SER A 394 -18.67 26.17 -11.75
N GLU A 395 -17.86 25.11 -11.88
CA GLU A 395 -18.08 23.82 -11.23
C GLU A 395 -17.89 23.92 -9.71
N PHE A 396 -16.80 24.54 -9.25
CA PHE A 396 -16.52 24.70 -7.81
C PHE A 396 -17.50 25.68 -7.14
N SER A 397 -17.79 26.80 -7.80
CA SER A 397 -18.74 27.80 -7.30
C SER A 397 -20.16 27.23 -7.13
N LYS A 398 -20.62 26.35 -8.03
CA LYS A 398 -21.91 25.66 -7.89
C LYS A 398 -21.97 24.81 -6.61
N ILE A 399 -20.91 24.06 -6.33
CA ILE A 399 -20.83 23.21 -5.13
C ILE A 399 -20.85 24.06 -3.86
N GLU A 400 -20.07 25.15 -3.81
CA GLU A 400 -20.04 26.05 -2.65
C GLU A 400 -21.38 26.77 -2.43
N ASN A 401 -22.03 27.23 -3.50
CA ASN A 401 -23.36 27.84 -3.41
C ASN A 401 -24.41 26.84 -2.89
N GLU A 402 -24.37 25.59 -3.35
CA GLU A 402 -25.28 24.56 -2.87
C GLU A 402 -25.00 24.18 -1.40
N LEU A 403 -23.72 24.08 -1.01
CA LEU A 403 -23.33 23.88 0.39
C LEU A 403 -23.83 25.02 1.29
N ALA A 404 -23.77 26.27 0.81
CA ALA A 404 -24.29 27.43 1.53
C ALA A 404 -25.82 27.36 1.69
N ALA A 405 -26.55 27.00 0.64
CA ALA A 405 -28.02 26.85 0.67
C ALA A 405 -28.50 25.72 1.60
N LEU A 406 -27.69 24.69 1.79
CA LEU A 406 -27.95 23.56 2.69
C LEU A 406 -27.46 23.81 4.13
N ARG A 407 -26.83 24.95 4.41
CA ARG A 407 -26.31 25.28 5.74
C ARG A 407 -27.46 25.39 6.75
N GLY A 408 -27.29 24.79 7.93
CA GLY A 408 -28.29 24.80 9.00
C GLY A 408 -29.46 23.82 8.82
N ARG A 409 -29.68 23.26 7.62
CA ARG A 409 -30.69 22.22 7.39
C ARG A 409 -30.31 20.91 8.09
N ARG A 410 -31.28 20.20 8.65
CA ARG A 410 -31.07 18.99 9.48
C ARG A 410 -31.82 17.76 8.98
N ASP A 411 -32.59 17.86 7.90
CA ASP A 411 -33.21 16.70 7.27
C ASP A 411 -32.16 15.75 6.67
N THR A 412 -32.51 14.47 6.64
CA THR A 412 -31.63 13.37 6.21
C THR A 412 -31.11 13.57 4.78
N ASP A 413 -31.95 14.08 3.89
CA ASP A 413 -31.60 14.32 2.48
C ASP A 413 -30.56 15.44 2.37
N SER A 414 -30.76 16.56 3.06
CA SER A 414 -29.78 17.66 3.12
C SER A 414 -28.47 17.25 3.79
N ILE A 415 -28.49 16.38 4.80
CA ILE A 415 -27.27 15.80 5.39
C ILE A 415 -26.53 14.94 4.36
N THR A 416 -27.24 14.05 3.68
CA THR A 416 -26.67 13.15 2.66
C THR A 416 -26.11 13.93 1.49
N ARG A 417 -26.87 14.92 0.97
CA ARG A 417 -26.44 15.78 -0.12
C ARG A 417 -25.19 16.58 0.25
N ARG A 418 -25.11 17.17 1.46
CA ARG A 418 -23.89 17.86 1.93
C ARG A 418 -22.69 16.93 1.98
N ARG A 419 -22.84 15.69 2.47
CA ARG A 419 -21.75 14.70 2.46
C ARG A 419 -21.25 14.43 1.05
N ASN A 420 -22.16 14.27 0.09
CA ASN A 420 -21.81 14.06 -1.32
C ASN A 420 -21.09 15.29 -1.91
N LEU A 421 -21.59 16.50 -1.66
CA LEU A 421 -20.95 17.74 -2.11
C LEU A 421 -19.56 17.92 -1.51
N TYR A 422 -19.35 17.61 -0.23
CA TYR A 422 -18.00 17.64 0.37
C TYR A 422 -17.06 16.62 -0.27
N ALA A 423 -17.55 15.43 -0.62
CA ALA A 423 -16.76 14.42 -1.32
C ALA A 423 -16.41 14.86 -2.75
N GLU A 424 -17.37 15.46 -3.46
CA GLU A 424 -17.18 16.01 -4.81
C GLU A 424 -16.18 17.17 -4.80
N ARG A 425 -16.34 18.12 -3.87
CA ARG A 425 -15.40 19.22 -3.65
C ARG A 425 -13.97 18.71 -3.43
N ARG A 426 -13.82 17.70 -2.57
CA ARG A 426 -12.52 17.08 -2.30
C ARG A 426 -11.95 16.43 -3.56
N ARG A 427 -12.75 15.69 -4.32
CA ARG A 427 -12.35 15.05 -5.57
C ARG A 427 -11.90 16.06 -6.62
N LEU A 428 -12.61 17.18 -6.77
CA LEU A 428 -12.22 18.26 -7.69
C LEU A 428 -10.92 18.94 -7.27
N THR A 429 -10.79 19.26 -5.98
CA THR A 429 -9.56 19.86 -5.43
C THR A 429 -8.36 18.93 -5.65
N GLU A 430 -8.51 17.64 -5.34
CA GLU A 430 -7.49 16.64 -5.59
C GLU A 430 -7.16 16.55 -7.09
N LYS A 431 -8.16 16.54 -7.97
CA LYS A 431 -7.95 16.49 -9.43
C LYS A 431 -7.13 17.69 -9.92
N GLU A 432 -7.45 18.91 -9.47
CA GLU A 432 -6.74 20.11 -9.90
C GLU A 432 -5.31 20.15 -9.35
N VAL A 433 -5.10 19.79 -8.07
CA VAL A 433 -3.75 19.64 -7.49
C VAL A 433 -2.94 18.62 -8.28
N ARG A 434 -3.53 17.48 -8.67
CA ARG A 434 -2.83 16.46 -9.49
C ARG A 434 -2.48 16.97 -10.88
N LYS A 435 -3.38 17.71 -11.52
CA LYS A 435 -3.14 18.32 -12.82
C LYS A 435 -1.95 19.28 -12.74
N TYR A 436 -1.92 20.14 -11.72
CA TYR A 436 -0.82 21.05 -11.46
C TYR A 436 0.51 20.30 -11.20
N GLN A 437 0.49 19.30 -10.31
CA GLN A 437 1.67 18.50 -9.99
C GLN A 437 2.29 17.79 -11.20
N LYS A 438 1.48 17.37 -12.18
CA LYS A 438 1.99 16.76 -13.42
C LYS A 438 2.67 17.76 -14.33
N ALA A 439 2.21 19.02 -14.32
CA ALA A 439 2.80 20.12 -15.08
C ALA A 439 4.01 20.76 -14.37
N GLN A 440 4.21 20.49 -13.08
CA GLN A 440 5.31 21.04 -12.29
C GLN A 440 6.67 20.58 -12.84
N THR A 441 7.53 21.53 -13.17
CA THR A 441 8.89 21.26 -13.66
C THR A 441 9.73 20.54 -12.60
N LEU A 442 10.54 19.59 -13.05
CA LEU A 442 11.49 18.84 -12.19
C LEU A 442 12.75 19.65 -11.86
N HIS A 443 12.97 20.76 -12.57
CA HIS A 443 14.08 21.67 -12.31
C HIS A 443 13.69 22.66 -11.21
N PRO A 444 14.41 22.72 -10.08
CA PRO A 444 14.29 23.84 -9.17
C PRO A 444 14.90 25.05 -9.87
N SER A 445 14.09 26.08 -10.15
CA SER A 445 14.66 27.41 -10.30
C SER A 445 15.32 27.82 -8.98
N ARG A 446 16.29 28.75 -8.98
CA ARG A 446 16.85 29.29 -7.72
C ARG A 446 15.76 29.93 -6.84
N GLU A 447 14.68 30.42 -7.46
CA GLU A 447 13.51 31.02 -6.79
C GLU A 447 12.63 29.97 -6.11
N ASP A 448 12.46 28.76 -6.66
CA ASP A 448 11.68 27.66 -6.05
C ASP A 448 12.23 27.16 -4.71
N ARG A 449 13.51 27.42 -4.40
CA ARG A 449 14.08 27.13 -3.07
C ARG A 449 13.43 27.95 -1.96
N SER A 450 12.82 29.10 -2.29
CA SER A 450 12.19 30.01 -1.34
C SER A 450 10.72 29.69 -1.04
N LEU A 451 10.06 28.89 -1.89
CA LEU A 451 8.70 28.42 -1.64
C LEU A 451 8.73 27.28 -0.61
N GLN A 452 8.97 27.64 0.65
CA GLN A 452 8.67 26.76 1.78
C GLN A 452 7.16 26.47 1.76
N CYS A 453 6.79 25.36 1.13
CA CYS A 453 5.44 24.84 1.22
C CYS A 453 5.14 24.63 2.72
N TYR A 454 4.12 25.32 3.24
CA TYR A 454 3.69 25.26 4.65
C TYR A 454 3.77 23.84 5.21
N HIS A 455 3.26 22.87 4.44
CA HIS A 455 3.25 21.44 4.76
C HIS A 455 4.61 20.84 5.15
N ARG A 456 5.73 21.35 4.64
CA ARG A 456 7.07 20.82 4.98
C ARG A 456 7.57 21.23 6.35
N CYS A 457 7.08 22.35 6.88
CA CYS A 457 7.56 22.89 8.16
C CYS A 457 6.58 22.66 9.31
N ILE A 458 5.35 22.18 9.05
CA ILE A 458 4.34 21.99 10.11
C ILE A 458 4.87 21.05 11.18
N PHE A 459 5.39 19.89 10.79
CA PHE A 459 5.85 18.91 11.76
C PHE A 459 6.97 19.50 12.65
N ASP A 460 7.98 20.14 12.05
CA ASP A 460 9.04 20.79 12.83
C ASP A 460 8.52 21.86 13.80
N ARG A 461 7.44 22.56 13.44
CA ARG A 461 6.81 23.58 14.30
C ARG A 461 5.99 22.99 15.44
N VAL A 462 5.51 21.75 15.32
CA VAL A 462 4.59 21.14 16.30
C VAL A 462 5.10 19.85 16.92
N ARG A 463 6.30 19.36 16.54
CA ARG A 463 6.88 18.09 17.01
C ARG A 463 7.02 18.03 18.53
N PHE A 464 7.24 19.16 19.19
CA PHE A 464 7.29 19.25 20.65
C PHE A 464 5.98 18.83 21.35
N LEU A 465 4.85 18.80 20.63
CA LEU A 465 3.56 18.29 21.11
C LEU A 465 3.43 16.76 21.01
N MET A 466 4.39 16.10 20.36
CA MET A 466 4.42 14.67 20.05
C MET A 466 5.79 14.09 20.43
N PRO A 467 6.20 14.10 21.71
CA PRO A 467 7.59 13.90 22.13
C PRO A 467 8.18 12.54 21.72
N GLU A 468 7.39 11.46 21.74
CA GLU A 468 7.86 10.14 21.29
C GLU A 468 8.13 10.15 19.78
N ARG A 469 7.21 10.74 19.00
CA ARG A 469 7.37 10.88 17.55
C ARG A 469 8.54 11.81 17.20
N ASP A 470 8.73 12.88 17.97
CA ASP A 470 9.83 13.82 17.84
C ASP A 470 11.19 13.11 17.96
N ARG A 471 11.37 12.27 18.99
CA ARG A 471 12.58 11.44 19.14
C ARG A 471 12.74 10.47 17.97
N LEU A 472 11.68 9.73 17.64
CA LEU A 472 11.68 8.77 16.53
C LEU A 472 11.99 9.39 15.16
N ALA A 473 11.63 10.66 14.93
CA ALA A 473 11.92 11.38 13.69
C ALA A 473 13.41 11.46 13.35
N SER A 474 14.26 11.45 14.39
CA SER A 474 15.71 11.43 14.25
C SER A 474 16.25 10.01 14.43
N THR A 475 15.94 9.38 15.56
CA THR A 475 16.54 8.12 16.00
C THR A 475 16.34 6.97 15.02
N LEU A 476 15.21 6.92 14.31
CA LEU A 476 14.96 5.83 13.36
C LEU A 476 15.93 5.83 12.18
N PHE A 477 16.58 6.95 11.86
CA PHE A 477 17.50 7.04 10.73
C PHE A 477 18.96 6.81 11.12
N ASP A 478 19.23 6.61 12.41
CA ASP A 478 20.55 6.30 12.92
C ASP A 478 20.81 4.78 12.84
N THR A 479 22.08 4.42 12.63
CA THR A 479 22.52 3.03 12.52
C THR A 479 22.84 2.48 13.91
N HIS A 480 21.96 1.62 14.42
CA HIS A 480 22.11 0.99 15.74
C HIS A 480 21.58 -0.44 15.72
N ALA A 481 22.06 -1.27 16.65
CA ALA A 481 21.39 -2.53 16.97
C ALA A 481 20.12 -2.26 17.78
N LEU A 482 19.10 -3.11 17.66
CA LEU A 482 17.85 -2.96 18.42
C LEU A 482 18.10 -2.99 19.93
N ARG A 483 18.97 -3.88 20.40
CA ARG A 483 19.37 -4.01 21.82
C ARG A 483 20.26 -2.89 22.37
N SER A 484 20.70 -1.94 21.54
CA SER A 484 21.46 -0.79 22.03
C SER A 484 20.59 0.17 22.86
N PRO A 485 21.16 1.04 23.72
CA PRO A 485 20.38 2.04 24.45
C PRO A 485 19.47 2.88 23.54
N THR A 486 19.99 3.27 22.37
CA THR A 486 19.26 4.02 21.35
C THR A 486 18.12 3.18 20.74
N GLY A 487 18.38 1.92 20.39
CA GLY A 487 17.37 1.01 19.84
C GLY A 487 16.25 0.71 20.83
N LEU A 488 16.58 0.48 22.10
CA LEU A 488 15.60 0.26 23.17
C LEU A 488 14.79 1.52 23.48
N SER A 489 15.41 2.71 23.40
CA SER A 489 14.69 3.98 23.48
C SER A 489 13.67 4.11 22.35
N ALA A 490 14.06 3.81 21.11
CA ALA A 490 13.15 3.82 19.97
C ALA A 490 12.02 2.78 20.10
N LEU A 491 12.30 1.59 20.63
CA LEU A 491 11.30 0.56 20.90
C LEU A 491 10.25 1.07 21.90
N ARG A 492 10.69 1.64 23.02
CA ARG A 492 9.80 2.20 24.05
C ARG A 492 8.94 3.34 23.49
N ASP A 493 9.52 4.21 22.67
CA ASP A 493 8.76 5.28 22.00
C ASP A 493 7.68 4.72 21.04
N MET A 494 7.98 3.65 20.29
CA MET A 494 6.98 2.99 19.45
C MET A 494 5.89 2.28 20.26
N VAL A 495 6.25 1.64 21.39
CA VAL A 495 5.28 1.04 22.32
C VAL A 495 4.32 2.12 22.84
N ALA A 496 4.85 3.25 23.30
CA ALA A 496 4.03 4.37 23.76
C ALA A 496 3.08 4.90 22.67
N LEU A 497 3.54 5.02 21.41
CA LEU A 497 2.64 5.39 20.31
C LEU A 497 1.54 4.35 20.05
N CYS A 498 1.80 3.06 20.29
CA CYS A 498 0.79 2.01 20.18
C CYS A 498 -0.30 2.11 21.27
N GLU A 499 0.06 2.59 22.45
CA GLU A 499 -0.82 2.69 23.62
C GLU A 499 -1.61 4.01 23.68
N LYS A 500 -1.10 5.07 23.04
CA LYS A 500 -1.77 6.38 23.00
C LYS A 500 -3.08 6.37 22.22
N ASP A 501 -4.04 7.14 22.71
CA ASP A 501 -5.34 7.34 22.05
C ASP A 501 -5.36 8.49 21.04
N ALA A 502 -4.42 9.44 21.14
CA ALA A 502 -4.31 10.58 20.22
C ALA A 502 -2.84 10.96 20.00
N GLU A 503 -2.55 11.59 18.85
CA GLU A 503 -1.19 12.08 18.53
C GLU A 503 -0.78 13.23 19.45
N VAL A 504 -1.73 14.08 19.82
CA VAL A 504 -1.52 15.21 20.75
C VAL A 504 -2.51 15.04 21.89
N GLU A 505 -2.00 14.75 23.08
CA GLU A 505 -2.82 14.58 24.28
C GLU A 505 -3.37 15.92 24.79
N PHE A 506 -2.50 16.93 24.85
CA PHE A 506 -2.86 18.27 25.34
C PHE A 506 -2.26 19.35 24.44
N ARG A 507 -3.02 20.43 24.23
CA ARG A 507 -2.46 21.65 23.65
C ARG A 507 -1.76 22.45 24.76
N PRO A 508 -0.71 23.23 24.45
CA PRO A 508 -0.07 24.07 25.43
C PRO A 508 -1.07 25.02 26.09
N GLY A 509 -1.10 25.05 27.42
CA GLY A 509 -2.04 25.81 28.23
C GLY A 509 -3.34 25.07 28.56
N LEU A 510 -3.60 23.91 27.95
CA LEU A 510 -4.78 23.07 28.21
C LEU A 510 -4.42 21.75 28.93
N GLU A 511 -3.21 21.65 29.49
CA GLU A 511 -2.81 20.49 30.28
C GLU A 511 -3.64 20.40 31.57
N PRO A 512 -3.92 19.17 32.07
CA PRO A 512 -4.60 18.99 33.34
C PRO A 512 -3.79 19.67 34.45
N GLY A 513 -4.40 20.68 35.10
CA GLY A 513 -3.76 21.51 36.13
C GLY A 513 -3.31 22.90 35.68
N LYS A 514 -3.22 23.19 34.38
CA LYS A 514 -3.04 24.56 33.84
C LYS A 514 -4.34 25.17 33.33
N CYS A 515 -5.30 24.33 32.95
CA CYS A 515 -6.63 24.75 32.54
C CYS A 515 -7.57 24.83 33.76
N HIS A 516 -7.94 26.05 34.18
CA HIS A 516 -8.91 26.30 35.26
C HIS A 516 -10.31 26.60 34.71
N CYS A 517 -10.80 25.78 33.77
CA CYS A 517 -12.13 25.95 33.17
C CYS A 517 -13.24 25.36 34.04
#